data_AF-A0A2I2Z3Y1-F1
#
_entry.id   AF-A0A2I2Z3Y1-F1
#
_cell.length_a   1.000
_cell.length_b   1.000
_cell.length_c   1.000
_cell.angle_alpha   90.00
_cell.angle_beta   90.00
_cell.angle_gamma   90.00
#
_symmetry.space_group_name_H-M   'P 1'
#
loop_
_entity.id
_entity.type
_entity.pdbx_description
1 polymer ?
#
loop_
_entity_poly.entity_id
_entity_poly.type
_entity_poly.pdbx_seq_one_letter_code
_entity_poly.pdbx_strand_id
1 'polypeptide(L)'
;HIENWRSLHTLNAVDMELYTGLQKLTIKNSGLRSIQPRAFAKNPHLRYINLSSNRLTTLSWQLFQTLSLRELQLEQNFFNCSCDIRWMQLWQEQGEAKLNSQNLYCINADGSQLPLFRMNISQCDLPEISVSHVNLTVREGDNAVITCNGSGSPLPDVDWIVTGLQSINTHQTNLNWTNVHAINLTLVNVTSEDNGFTLTCIAENVVGMSNASVALTVYYPPRVVSLEEPELRLEHCIEFVVRGNPPPTLHWLHNGQPLRESKIIHVEYYQEGEISEGCLLFNKPTHYNNGNYTLIAKNPLGTANQTINGHFLKEPFPESTDNFILFDEVSPTPPITVTHKPEEDTFGVSIAVGLAAFACVLLVVLFVMINKYGRRSKFGMKGPVAVISGEEDSASPLHHINHGITTPSSLDAGPDTVVIGMTRIPVIENPQYFRQGHNCHKPDTWVFSNIDNHGILNLKDNRDHLVPSTHYIYEEPEVQSGEVSYPRSHGFREIMLNPISLPGHSKPLNHGIYVEDVNVYFSKGRHGF
;
A
#
# COMPACT_ATOMS: atom_id res chain seq x y z
N HIS A 1 -16.31 -26.63 -1.65
CA HIS A 1 -16.56 -27.64 -2.69
C HIS A 1 -18.05 -27.90 -2.73
N ILE A 2 -18.68 -27.73 -3.89
CA ILE A 2 -20.12 -27.92 -4.12
C ILE A 2 -20.25 -28.86 -5.33
N GLU A 3 -21.04 -29.92 -5.19
CA GLU A 3 -21.24 -30.90 -6.25
C GLU A 3 -22.64 -31.50 -6.17
N ASN A 4 -23.23 -31.84 -7.33
CA ASN A 4 -24.55 -32.46 -7.44
C ASN A 4 -25.72 -31.60 -6.89
N TRP A 5 -25.53 -30.28 -6.75
CA TRP A 5 -26.57 -29.39 -6.21
C TRP A 5 -27.45 -28.82 -7.33
N ARG A 6 -28.51 -29.55 -7.69
CA ARG A 6 -29.36 -29.21 -8.85
C ARG A 6 -30.19 -27.94 -8.69
N SER A 7 -30.51 -27.52 -7.47
CA SER A 7 -31.29 -26.30 -7.18
C SER A 7 -30.43 -25.03 -7.04
N LEU A 8 -29.10 -25.14 -7.05
CA LEU A 8 -28.22 -23.99 -7.03
C LEU A 8 -28.20 -23.33 -8.40
N HIS A 9 -29.04 -22.32 -8.62
CA HIS A 9 -29.16 -21.65 -9.92
C HIS A 9 -28.24 -20.43 -10.06
N THR A 10 -27.96 -19.74 -8.97
CA THR A 10 -27.16 -18.51 -8.97
C THR A 10 -26.19 -18.52 -7.81
N LEU A 11 -24.97 -18.03 -8.06
CA LEU A 11 -23.98 -17.76 -7.02
C LEU A 11 -23.96 -16.25 -6.75
N ASN A 12 -24.31 -15.84 -5.53
CA ASN A 12 -24.36 -14.43 -5.15
C ASN A 12 -23.02 -13.96 -4.61
N ALA A 13 -22.79 -12.64 -4.66
CA ALA A 13 -21.59 -12.04 -4.10
C ALA A 13 -21.54 -12.22 -2.58
N VAL A 14 -22.66 -11.98 -1.89
CA VAL A 14 -22.78 -12.09 -0.42
C VAL A 14 -22.35 -13.48 0.08
N ASP A 15 -22.65 -14.53 -0.67
CA ASP A 15 -22.29 -15.90 -0.32
C ASP A 15 -20.77 -16.11 -0.31
N MET A 16 -20.04 -15.36 -1.13
CA MET A 16 -18.59 -15.47 -1.31
C MET A 16 -17.79 -14.53 -0.41
N GLU A 17 -18.37 -13.42 0.06
CA GLU A 17 -17.69 -12.39 0.85
C GLU A 17 -17.12 -12.92 2.17
N LEU A 18 -17.77 -13.92 2.76
CA LEU A 18 -17.34 -14.54 4.02
C LEU A 18 -16.03 -15.34 3.88
N TYR A 19 -15.68 -15.77 2.67
CA TYR A 19 -14.56 -16.69 2.42
C TYR A 19 -13.31 -15.98 1.89
N THR A 20 -12.81 -14.98 2.62
CA THR A 20 -11.70 -14.11 2.16
C THR A 20 -10.40 -14.87 1.87
N GLY A 21 -10.12 -15.95 2.60
CA GLY A 21 -8.95 -16.82 2.41
C GLY A 21 -9.10 -17.91 1.33
N LEU A 22 -10.22 -17.94 0.59
CA LEU A 22 -10.51 -19.00 -0.36
C LEU A 22 -9.50 -19.02 -1.52
N GLN A 23 -8.90 -20.19 -1.77
CA GLN A 23 -7.95 -20.39 -2.87
C GLN A 23 -8.48 -21.26 -4.01
N LYS A 24 -9.42 -22.16 -3.70
CA LYS A 24 -10.00 -23.13 -4.64
C LYS A 24 -11.50 -23.20 -4.48
N LEU A 25 -12.21 -22.93 -5.57
CA LEU A 25 -13.66 -23.05 -5.67
C LEU A 25 -14.01 -24.14 -6.67
N THR A 26 -14.82 -25.10 -6.24
CA THR A 26 -15.39 -26.12 -7.12
C THR A 26 -16.90 -26.09 -6.96
N ILE A 27 -17.61 -25.88 -8.06
CA ILE A 27 -19.06 -26.03 -8.23
C ILE A 27 -19.25 -26.89 -9.48
N LYS A 28 -19.40 -28.21 -9.33
CA LYS A 28 -19.46 -29.15 -10.46
C LYS A 28 -20.78 -29.91 -10.48
N ASN A 29 -21.22 -30.34 -11.67
CA ASN A 29 -22.39 -31.21 -11.85
C ASN A 29 -23.65 -30.67 -11.14
N SER A 30 -23.84 -29.35 -11.20
CA SER A 30 -24.85 -28.62 -10.44
C SER A 30 -25.78 -27.82 -11.34
N GLY A 31 -26.75 -27.12 -10.76
CA GLY A 31 -27.77 -26.38 -11.50
C GLY A 31 -27.38 -24.96 -11.90
N LEU A 32 -26.10 -24.58 -11.80
CA LEU A 32 -25.65 -23.18 -11.83
C LEU A 32 -25.85 -22.58 -13.23
N ARG A 33 -26.55 -21.45 -13.31
CA ARG A 33 -26.90 -20.73 -14.54
C ARG A 33 -26.24 -19.37 -14.63
N SER A 34 -26.04 -18.69 -13.51
CA SER A 34 -25.46 -17.36 -13.46
C SER A 34 -24.61 -17.15 -12.21
N ILE A 35 -23.66 -16.22 -12.30
CA ILE A 35 -22.85 -15.75 -11.19
C ILE A 35 -23.03 -14.23 -11.14
N GLN A 36 -23.33 -13.70 -9.97
CA GLN A 36 -23.55 -12.26 -9.80
C GLN A 36 -22.26 -11.48 -10.10
N PRO A 37 -22.34 -10.30 -10.74
CA PRO A 37 -21.17 -9.45 -10.97
C PRO A 37 -20.40 -9.19 -9.66
N ARG A 38 -19.07 -9.14 -9.75
CA ARG A 38 -18.16 -8.94 -8.61
C ARG A 38 -18.26 -9.99 -7.50
N ALA A 39 -18.84 -11.16 -7.76
CA ALA A 39 -18.98 -12.21 -6.73
C ALA A 39 -17.65 -12.63 -6.09
N PHE A 40 -16.54 -12.54 -6.81
CA PHE A 40 -15.21 -12.92 -6.31
C PHE A 40 -14.36 -11.75 -5.80
N ALA A 41 -14.93 -10.54 -5.69
CA ALA A 41 -14.18 -9.32 -5.34
C ALA A 41 -13.52 -9.39 -3.95
N LYS A 42 -14.08 -10.15 -3.00
CA LYS A 42 -13.53 -10.35 -1.66
C LYS A 42 -12.67 -11.61 -1.52
N ASN A 43 -12.36 -12.30 -2.62
CA ASN A 43 -11.58 -13.54 -2.62
C ASN A 43 -10.26 -13.38 -3.42
N PRO A 44 -9.35 -12.48 -3.02
CA PRO A 44 -8.14 -12.14 -3.82
C PRO A 44 -7.16 -13.31 -3.98
N HIS A 45 -7.26 -14.33 -3.12
CA HIS A 45 -6.40 -15.51 -3.16
C HIS A 45 -6.95 -16.65 -4.02
N LEU A 46 -8.12 -16.48 -4.65
CA LEU A 46 -8.74 -17.51 -5.47
C LEU A 46 -7.94 -17.72 -6.76
N ARG A 47 -7.37 -18.92 -6.94
CA ARG A 47 -6.51 -19.28 -8.09
C ARG A 47 -7.07 -20.41 -8.93
N TYR A 48 -7.91 -21.26 -8.35
CA TYR A 48 -8.45 -22.46 -8.99
C TYR A 48 -9.97 -22.43 -8.95
N ILE A 49 -10.61 -22.39 -10.11
CA ILE A 49 -12.06 -22.36 -10.23
C ILE A 49 -12.51 -23.50 -11.13
N ASN A 50 -13.44 -24.33 -10.66
CA ASN A 50 -14.07 -25.37 -11.44
C ASN A 50 -15.58 -25.17 -11.47
N LEU A 51 -16.11 -24.83 -12.64
CA LEU A 51 -17.54 -24.64 -12.94
C LEU A 51 -18.03 -25.64 -13.99
N SER A 52 -17.35 -26.77 -14.15
CA SER A 52 -17.70 -27.78 -15.16
C SER A 52 -19.04 -28.47 -14.90
N SER A 53 -19.66 -28.97 -15.97
CA SER A 53 -20.93 -29.73 -15.90
C SER A 53 -22.08 -28.94 -15.24
N ASN A 54 -22.20 -27.64 -15.53
CA ASN A 54 -23.30 -26.79 -15.04
C ASN A 54 -24.25 -26.41 -16.19
N ARG A 55 -25.07 -25.37 -15.97
CA ARG A 55 -26.06 -24.85 -16.91
C ARG A 55 -25.72 -23.41 -17.34
N LEU A 56 -24.44 -23.05 -17.34
CA LEU A 56 -24.00 -21.72 -17.77
C LEU A 56 -24.20 -21.60 -19.29
N THR A 57 -24.85 -20.51 -19.71
CA THR A 57 -25.04 -20.16 -21.12
C THR A 57 -24.15 -19.00 -21.57
N THR A 58 -23.64 -18.23 -20.62
CA THR A 58 -22.67 -17.16 -20.81
C THR A 58 -21.87 -17.00 -19.51
N LEU A 59 -20.74 -16.32 -19.58
CA LEU A 59 -19.89 -16.01 -18.43
C LEU A 59 -19.05 -14.79 -18.79
N SER A 60 -19.00 -13.80 -17.90
CA SER A 60 -18.22 -12.57 -18.12
C SER A 60 -16.80 -12.71 -17.54
N TRP A 61 -15.81 -12.20 -18.27
CA TRP A 61 -14.41 -12.14 -17.80
C TRP A 61 -14.22 -11.19 -16.60
N GLN A 62 -15.10 -10.19 -16.44
CA GLN A 62 -15.03 -9.20 -15.35
C GLN A 62 -15.20 -9.83 -13.96
N LEU A 63 -15.78 -11.04 -13.88
CA LEU A 63 -15.79 -11.84 -12.65
C LEU A 63 -14.39 -12.18 -12.14
N PHE A 64 -13.41 -12.25 -13.05
CA PHE A 64 -12.05 -12.70 -12.78
C PHE A 64 -11.02 -11.57 -12.81
N GLN A 65 -11.43 -10.32 -13.08
CA GLN A 65 -10.51 -9.19 -13.30
C GLN A 65 -9.57 -8.89 -12.12
N THR A 66 -9.98 -9.20 -10.89
CA THR A 66 -9.18 -9.01 -9.67
C THR A 66 -8.36 -10.24 -9.30
N LEU A 67 -8.47 -11.33 -10.07
CA LEU A 67 -7.86 -12.62 -9.78
C LEU A 67 -6.73 -12.91 -10.77
N SER A 68 -5.68 -13.58 -10.33
CA SER A 68 -4.70 -14.18 -11.26
C SER A 68 -4.86 -15.69 -11.23
N LEU A 69 -5.81 -16.18 -12.03
CA LEU A 69 -6.20 -17.58 -12.09
C LEU A 69 -5.06 -18.45 -12.64
N ARG A 70 -4.89 -19.62 -12.02
CA ARG A 70 -4.01 -20.69 -12.53
C ARG A 70 -4.78 -21.72 -13.33
N GLU A 71 -6.06 -21.90 -13.01
CA GLU A 71 -6.91 -22.89 -13.67
C GLU A 71 -8.39 -22.48 -13.58
N LEU A 72 -9.07 -22.52 -14.72
CA LEU A 72 -10.51 -22.30 -14.84
C LEU A 72 -11.12 -23.44 -15.65
N GLN A 73 -11.90 -24.32 -15.02
CA GLN A 73 -12.57 -25.43 -15.72
C GLN A 73 -14.01 -25.09 -16.08
N LEU A 74 -14.35 -25.12 -17.37
CA LEU A 74 -15.65 -24.71 -17.92
C LEU A 74 -16.32 -25.80 -18.78
N GLU A 75 -15.71 -26.97 -18.92
CA GLU A 75 -16.23 -28.06 -19.75
C GLU A 75 -17.67 -28.45 -19.41
N GLN A 76 -18.39 -28.97 -20.41
CA GLN A 76 -19.75 -29.50 -20.24
C GLN A 76 -20.78 -28.46 -19.75
N ASN A 77 -20.60 -27.19 -20.14
CA ASN A 77 -21.63 -26.15 -20.04
C ASN A 77 -22.33 -25.94 -21.40
N PHE A 78 -23.36 -25.09 -21.44
CA PHE A 78 -24.23 -24.89 -22.60
C PHE A 78 -24.07 -23.46 -23.15
N PHE A 79 -22.83 -23.04 -23.42
CA PHE A 79 -22.55 -21.68 -23.85
C PHE A 79 -23.20 -21.35 -25.19
N ASN A 80 -23.78 -20.16 -25.32
CA ASN A 80 -24.30 -19.68 -26.61
C ASN A 80 -23.19 -18.97 -27.38
N CYS A 81 -22.98 -19.31 -28.66
CA CYS A 81 -21.98 -18.65 -29.50
C CYS A 81 -22.35 -17.16 -29.63
N SER A 82 -21.59 -16.30 -28.95
CA SER A 82 -21.90 -14.87 -28.80
C SER A 82 -20.63 -14.09 -28.46
N CYS A 83 -20.68 -12.77 -28.62
CA CYS A 83 -19.53 -11.93 -28.32
C CYS A 83 -19.15 -11.96 -26.83
N ASP A 84 -20.12 -12.20 -25.95
CA ASP A 84 -19.94 -12.28 -24.49
C ASP A 84 -18.97 -13.39 -24.05
N ILE A 85 -18.74 -14.40 -24.91
CA ILE A 85 -17.83 -15.51 -24.64
C ILE A 85 -16.56 -15.48 -25.49
N ARG A 86 -16.36 -14.43 -26.31
CA ARG A 86 -15.18 -14.28 -27.17
C ARG A 86 -13.87 -14.27 -26.38
N TRP A 87 -13.88 -13.71 -25.18
CA TRP A 87 -12.73 -13.71 -24.27
C TRP A 87 -12.25 -15.15 -23.94
N MET A 88 -13.16 -16.12 -23.83
CA MET A 88 -12.80 -17.52 -23.56
C MET A 88 -12.03 -18.12 -24.73
N GLN A 89 -12.41 -17.77 -25.96
CA GLN A 89 -11.70 -18.19 -27.16
C GLN A 89 -10.29 -17.58 -27.19
N LEU A 90 -10.17 -16.28 -26.88
CA LEU A 90 -8.85 -15.61 -26.79
C LEU A 90 -7.95 -16.26 -25.73
N TRP A 91 -8.49 -16.55 -24.55
CA TRP A 91 -7.73 -17.24 -23.50
C TRP A 91 -7.36 -18.67 -23.89
N GLN A 92 -8.22 -19.37 -24.63
CA GLN A 92 -7.92 -20.69 -25.17
C GLN A 92 -6.75 -20.64 -26.18
N GLU A 93 -6.70 -19.60 -27.01
CA GLU A 93 -5.61 -19.36 -27.98
C GLU A 93 -4.29 -18.96 -27.27
N GLN A 94 -4.37 -18.14 -26.22
CA GLN A 94 -3.22 -17.66 -25.46
C GLN A 94 -2.69 -18.68 -24.44
N GLY A 95 -3.45 -19.72 -24.11
CA GLY A 95 -3.09 -20.69 -23.07
C GLY A 95 -3.35 -20.20 -21.64
N GLU A 96 -4.20 -19.19 -21.47
CA GLU A 96 -4.55 -18.62 -20.18
C GLU A 96 -5.43 -19.56 -19.34
N ALA A 97 -5.15 -19.62 -18.03
CA ALA A 97 -5.87 -20.43 -17.04
C ALA A 97 -6.15 -21.91 -17.45
N LYS A 98 -5.29 -22.49 -18.30
CA LYS A 98 -5.43 -23.85 -18.87
C LYS A 98 -6.73 -24.09 -19.67
N LEU A 99 -7.29 -23.05 -20.29
CA LEU A 99 -8.43 -23.22 -21.20
C LEU A 99 -8.04 -23.96 -22.49
N ASN A 100 -6.79 -23.82 -22.95
CA ASN A 100 -6.26 -24.53 -24.12
C ASN A 100 -6.30 -26.08 -24.01
N SER A 101 -6.22 -26.62 -22.79
CA SER A 101 -6.32 -28.08 -22.57
C SER A 101 -7.75 -28.62 -22.54
N GLN A 102 -8.75 -27.75 -22.62
CA GLN A 102 -10.17 -28.13 -22.51
C GLN A 102 -10.85 -28.16 -23.87
N ASN A 103 -11.81 -29.07 -24.03
CA ASN A 103 -12.66 -29.15 -25.22
C ASN A 103 -13.94 -28.32 -25.00
N LEU A 104 -13.83 -27.03 -25.24
CA LEU A 104 -14.95 -26.08 -25.12
C LEU A 104 -15.77 -25.99 -26.40
N TYR A 105 -17.08 -25.87 -26.24
CA TYR A 105 -18.04 -25.74 -27.33
C TYR A 105 -19.05 -24.64 -27.01
N CYS A 106 -19.61 -24.05 -28.05
CA CYS A 106 -20.74 -23.15 -27.97
C CYS A 106 -21.88 -23.64 -28.89
N ILE A 107 -23.09 -23.15 -28.66
CA ILE A 107 -24.30 -23.51 -29.39
C ILE A 107 -24.72 -22.30 -30.22
N ASN A 108 -24.83 -22.48 -31.54
CA ASN A 108 -25.32 -21.47 -32.47
C ASN A 108 -26.83 -21.27 -32.33
N ALA A 109 -27.37 -20.22 -32.95
CA ALA A 109 -28.81 -19.94 -32.94
C ALA A 109 -29.67 -21.06 -33.58
N ASP A 110 -29.08 -21.86 -34.48
CA ASP A 110 -29.71 -23.03 -35.10
C ASP A 110 -29.65 -24.31 -34.23
N GLY A 111 -29.05 -24.22 -33.03
CA GLY A 111 -28.85 -25.34 -32.12
C GLY A 111 -27.64 -26.22 -32.44
N SER A 112 -26.87 -25.92 -33.50
CA SER A 112 -25.65 -26.64 -33.83
C SER A 112 -24.55 -26.35 -32.82
N GLN A 113 -23.79 -27.39 -32.45
CA GLN A 113 -22.66 -27.27 -31.53
C GLN A 113 -21.38 -27.00 -32.31
N LEU A 114 -20.70 -25.91 -32.00
CA LEU A 114 -19.46 -25.46 -32.62
C LEU A 114 -18.31 -25.52 -31.60
N PRO A 115 -17.15 -26.10 -31.93
CA PRO A 115 -15.96 -25.96 -31.09
C PRO A 115 -15.60 -24.49 -30.92
N LEU A 116 -15.30 -24.06 -29.69
CA LEU A 116 -15.13 -22.64 -29.35
C LEU A 116 -14.05 -21.94 -30.20
N PHE A 117 -12.94 -22.61 -30.47
CA PHE A 117 -11.86 -22.10 -31.32
C PHE A 117 -12.25 -21.82 -32.79
N ARG A 118 -13.41 -22.34 -33.25
CA ARG A 118 -13.96 -22.07 -34.59
C ARG A 118 -15.01 -20.96 -34.60
N MET A 119 -15.32 -20.37 -33.44
CA MET A 119 -16.29 -19.29 -33.34
C MET A 119 -15.78 -18.08 -34.13
N ASN A 120 -16.65 -17.52 -34.97
CA ASN A 120 -16.36 -16.35 -35.78
C ASN A 120 -17.54 -15.38 -35.71
N ILE A 121 -17.35 -14.27 -35.00
CA ILE A 121 -18.36 -13.25 -34.77
C ILE A 121 -17.82 -11.95 -35.32
N SER A 122 -18.50 -11.34 -36.29
CA SER A 122 -18.09 -10.06 -36.84
C SER A 122 -18.31 -8.93 -35.82
N GLN A 123 -17.43 -7.92 -35.82
CA GLN A 123 -17.53 -6.74 -34.95
C GLN A 123 -17.44 -7.11 -33.46
N CYS A 124 -16.54 -8.02 -33.11
CA CYS A 124 -16.38 -8.57 -31.76
C CYS A 124 -14.89 -8.79 -31.43
N ASP A 125 -14.22 -7.68 -31.13
CA ASP A 125 -12.79 -7.60 -30.96
C ASP A 125 -12.43 -6.89 -29.65
N LEU A 126 -11.17 -7.01 -29.23
CA LEU A 126 -10.64 -6.28 -28.09
C LEU A 126 -10.70 -4.76 -28.33
N PRO A 127 -10.87 -3.96 -27.27
CA PRO A 127 -10.90 -2.51 -27.42
C PRO A 127 -9.51 -1.96 -27.77
N GLU A 128 -9.48 -0.97 -28.65
CA GLU A 128 -8.31 -0.16 -28.92
C GLU A 128 -8.35 1.10 -28.04
N ILE A 129 -7.18 1.52 -27.56
CA ILE A 129 -7.07 2.66 -26.64
C ILE A 129 -5.97 3.60 -27.12
N SER A 130 -6.24 4.90 -27.03
CA SER A 130 -5.27 5.95 -27.35
C SER A 130 -5.39 7.12 -26.38
N VAL A 131 -4.26 7.73 -26.07
CA VAL A 131 -4.18 8.90 -25.18
C VAL A 131 -3.59 10.08 -25.95
N SER A 132 -4.08 11.29 -25.63
CA SER A 132 -3.63 12.54 -26.27
C SER A 132 -2.15 12.86 -26.03
N HIS A 133 -1.57 12.36 -24.93
CA HIS A 133 -0.19 12.63 -24.53
C HIS A 133 0.48 11.32 -24.07
N VAL A 134 1.76 11.15 -24.39
CA VAL A 134 2.59 10.02 -23.92
C VAL A 134 3.15 10.32 -22.51
N ASN A 135 3.47 11.58 -22.27
CA ASN A 135 3.90 12.13 -20.99
C ASN A 135 3.21 13.48 -20.77
N LEU A 136 2.93 13.81 -19.52
CA LEU A 136 2.28 15.06 -19.12
C LEU A 136 3.19 15.80 -18.16
N THR A 137 3.65 16.98 -18.56
CA THR A 137 4.48 17.86 -17.71
C THR A 137 3.68 19.08 -17.30
N VAL A 138 3.62 19.35 -16.00
CA VAL A 138 2.79 20.42 -15.43
C VAL A 138 3.59 21.15 -14.35
N ARG A 139 3.38 22.44 -14.18
CA ARG A 139 3.93 23.18 -13.04
C ARG A 139 2.96 23.07 -11.86
N GLU A 140 3.49 22.95 -10.64
CA GLU A 140 2.66 22.97 -9.44
C GLU A 140 1.75 24.21 -9.39
N GLY A 141 0.48 23.99 -9.09
CA GLY A 141 -0.58 25.00 -9.07
C GLY A 141 -1.29 25.22 -10.41
N ASP A 142 -0.73 24.75 -11.52
CA ASP A 142 -1.38 24.86 -12.84
C ASP A 142 -2.43 23.75 -13.03
N ASN A 143 -3.27 23.94 -14.05
CA ASN A 143 -4.26 22.95 -14.48
C ASN A 143 -3.77 22.23 -15.73
N ALA A 144 -4.17 20.98 -15.91
CA ALA A 144 -3.85 20.20 -17.10
C ALA A 144 -5.04 19.36 -17.56
N VAL A 145 -5.14 19.10 -18.86
CA VAL A 145 -6.20 18.28 -19.45
C VAL A 145 -5.55 17.19 -20.29
N ILE A 146 -6.00 15.97 -20.09
CA ILE A 146 -5.61 14.82 -20.90
C ILE A 146 -6.84 14.02 -21.34
N THR A 147 -6.87 13.70 -22.62
CA THR A 147 -7.95 12.91 -23.23
C THR A 147 -7.50 11.46 -23.44
N CYS A 148 -8.39 10.53 -23.11
CA CYS A 148 -8.31 9.12 -23.49
C CYS A 148 -9.47 8.76 -24.40
N ASN A 149 -9.17 8.06 -25.49
CA ASN A 149 -10.13 7.61 -26.49
C ASN A 149 -10.10 6.09 -26.56
N GLY A 150 -11.24 5.45 -26.30
CA GLY A 150 -11.48 4.04 -26.54
C GLY A 150 -12.30 3.83 -27.81
N SER A 151 -11.84 2.95 -28.68
CA SER A 151 -12.54 2.52 -29.90
C SER A 151 -12.61 1.01 -29.98
N GLY A 152 -13.53 0.49 -30.78
CA GLY A 152 -13.66 -0.96 -30.97
C GLY A 152 -15.11 -1.38 -31.08
N SER A 153 -15.32 -2.67 -31.32
CA SER A 153 -16.65 -3.25 -31.36
C SER A 153 -16.71 -4.53 -30.53
N PRO A 154 -17.60 -4.61 -29.52
CA PRO A 154 -18.53 -3.57 -29.08
C PRO A 154 -17.81 -2.32 -28.54
N LEU A 155 -18.49 -1.17 -28.63
CA LEU A 155 -17.97 0.12 -28.16
C LEU A 155 -17.56 0.00 -26.68
N PRO A 156 -16.30 0.29 -26.32
CA PRO A 156 -15.85 0.11 -24.95
C PRO A 156 -16.35 1.22 -24.01
N ASP A 157 -16.51 0.85 -22.75
CA ASP A 157 -16.56 1.80 -21.65
C ASP A 157 -15.14 2.27 -21.34
N VAL A 158 -14.96 3.56 -21.09
CA VAL A 158 -13.65 4.18 -20.87
C VAL A 158 -13.65 4.81 -19.50
N ASP A 159 -12.54 4.72 -18.77
CA ASP A 159 -12.40 5.36 -17.46
C ASP A 159 -10.93 5.66 -17.14
N TRP A 160 -10.69 6.63 -16.25
CA TRP A 160 -9.36 6.94 -15.73
C TRP A 160 -9.20 6.41 -14.30
N ILE A 161 -8.25 5.50 -14.12
CA ILE A 161 -7.85 5.02 -12.80
C ILE A 161 -6.89 6.05 -12.18
N VAL A 162 -7.46 6.91 -11.32
CA VAL A 162 -6.73 7.97 -10.59
C VAL A 162 -6.79 7.77 -9.07
N THR A 163 -7.01 6.54 -8.61
CA THR A 163 -7.02 6.20 -7.18
C THR A 163 -5.64 6.48 -6.56
N GLY A 164 -5.60 7.35 -5.55
CA GLY A 164 -4.36 7.77 -4.89
C GLY A 164 -3.79 9.09 -5.37
N LEU A 165 -4.33 9.68 -6.44
CA LEU A 165 -3.98 11.03 -6.90
C LEU A 165 -4.48 12.07 -5.88
N GLN A 166 -3.61 12.99 -5.47
CA GLN A 166 -3.91 14.02 -4.47
C GLN A 166 -4.58 15.26 -5.10
N SER A 167 -4.24 15.56 -6.36
CA SER A 167 -4.82 16.69 -7.09
C SER A 167 -6.33 16.51 -7.33
N ILE A 168 -7.04 17.63 -7.29
CA ILE A 168 -8.46 17.68 -7.66
C ILE A 168 -8.58 17.30 -9.13
N ASN A 169 -9.47 16.37 -9.44
CA ASN A 169 -9.67 15.87 -10.79
C ASN A 169 -11.15 15.80 -11.16
N THR A 170 -11.43 16.00 -12.45
CA THR A 170 -12.78 15.88 -13.01
C THR A 170 -12.73 15.06 -14.30
N HIS A 171 -13.78 14.26 -14.50
CA HIS A 171 -13.92 13.33 -15.62
C HIS A 171 -15.09 13.79 -16.46
N GLN A 172 -14.82 14.15 -17.71
CA GLN A 172 -15.85 14.64 -18.63
C GLN A 172 -15.88 13.77 -19.89
N THR A 173 -17.03 13.17 -20.15
CA THR A 173 -17.29 12.45 -21.39
C THR A 173 -17.41 13.43 -22.55
N ASN A 174 -16.74 13.11 -23.65
CA ASN A 174 -16.80 13.86 -24.89
C ASN A 174 -17.68 13.12 -25.89
N LEU A 175 -18.90 13.64 -26.13
CA LEU A 175 -19.94 13.01 -26.94
C LEU A 175 -19.80 13.26 -28.45
N ASN A 176 -18.62 13.64 -28.93
CA ASN A 176 -18.43 14.08 -30.31
C ASN A 176 -18.43 12.95 -31.36
N TRP A 177 -18.28 11.69 -30.95
CA TRP A 177 -18.13 10.57 -31.90
C TRP A 177 -19.06 9.40 -31.57
N THR A 178 -19.67 8.83 -32.60
CA THR A 178 -20.61 7.70 -32.45
C THR A 178 -19.90 6.35 -32.20
N ASN A 179 -18.62 6.26 -32.59
CA ASN A 179 -17.85 5.00 -32.58
C ASN A 179 -16.60 5.06 -31.69
N VAL A 180 -16.46 6.14 -30.92
CA VAL A 180 -15.33 6.36 -30.01
C VAL A 180 -15.90 6.90 -28.72
N HIS A 181 -15.59 6.24 -27.60
CA HIS A 181 -15.90 6.75 -26.27
C HIS A 181 -14.66 7.50 -25.76
N ALA A 182 -14.78 8.80 -25.54
CA ALA A 182 -13.68 9.65 -25.13
C ALA A 182 -13.94 10.29 -23.77
N ILE A 183 -12.94 10.23 -22.87
CA ILE A 183 -13.00 10.88 -21.56
C ILE A 183 -11.81 11.82 -21.37
N ASN A 184 -12.13 13.07 -21.08
CA ASN A 184 -11.18 14.08 -20.66
C ASN A 184 -11.01 14.03 -19.13
N LEU A 185 -9.79 13.82 -18.69
CA LEU A 185 -9.37 14.00 -17.31
C LEU A 185 -8.77 15.41 -17.17
N THR A 186 -9.40 16.24 -16.34
CA THR A 186 -8.88 17.57 -16.01
C THR A 186 -8.32 17.54 -14.60
N LEU A 187 -7.02 17.83 -14.46
CA LEU A 187 -6.33 18.06 -13.20
C LEU A 187 -6.36 19.55 -12.87
N VAL A 188 -6.78 19.89 -11.66
CA VAL A 188 -6.94 21.27 -11.20
C VAL A 188 -6.03 21.53 -10.01
N ASN A 189 -5.27 22.62 -10.07
CA ASN A 189 -4.32 23.05 -9.04
C ASN A 189 -3.38 21.91 -8.64
N VAL A 190 -2.59 21.43 -9.61
CA VAL A 190 -1.77 20.21 -9.47
C VAL A 190 -0.76 20.35 -8.34
N THR A 191 -0.68 19.34 -7.46
CA THR A 191 0.27 19.30 -6.34
C THR A 191 1.59 18.61 -6.73
N SER A 192 2.69 19.05 -6.12
CA SER A 192 4.00 18.40 -6.23
C SER A 192 4.03 16.95 -5.69
N GLU A 193 3.08 16.58 -4.82
CA GLU A 193 2.95 15.21 -4.30
C GLU A 193 2.56 14.18 -5.38
N ASP A 194 1.98 14.63 -6.50
CA ASP A 194 1.62 13.76 -7.63
C ASP A 194 2.77 13.63 -8.64
N ASN A 195 3.96 14.16 -8.35
CA ASN A 195 5.12 14.00 -9.23
C ASN A 195 5.49 12.51 -9.38
N GLY A 196 5.64 12.05 -10.62
CA GLY A 196 5.91 10.65 -10.92
C GLY A 196 4.66 9.75 -10.89
N PHE A 197 3.47 10.30 -10.62
CA PHE A 197 2.24 9.53 -10.70
C PHE A 197 1.99 9.02 -12.13
N THR A 198 1.48 7.79 -12.25
CA THR A 198 1.12 7.21 -13.55
C THR A 198 -0.39 7.28 -13.72
N LEU A 199 -0.84 8.14 -14.63
CA LEU A 199 -2.25 8.26 -14.99
C LEU A 199 -2.61 7.10 -15.92
N THR A 200 -3.45 6.18 -15.48
CA THR A 200 -3.86 5.02 -16.27
C THR A 200 -5.29 5.17 -16.76
N CYS A 201 -5.48 5.13 -18.07
CA CYS A 201 -6.80 4.99 -18.69
C CYS A 201 -7.06 3.52 -19.02
N ILE A 202 -8.30 3.09 -18.86
CA ILE A 202 -8.80 1.77 -19.24
C ILE A 202 -9.92 1.90 -20.26
N ALA A 203 -9.98 0.94 -21.18
CA ALA A 203 -11.10 0.74 -22.10
C ALA A 203 -11.56 -0.72 -22.00
N GLU A 204 -12.83 -0.94 -21.68
CA GLU A 204 -13.41 -2.25 -21.40
C GLU A 204 -14.59 -2.55 -22.33
N ASN A 205 -14.61 -3.75 -22.90
CA ASN A 205 -15.81 -4.29 -23.54
C ASN A 205 -16.03 -5.76 -23.12
N VAL A 206 -17.05 -6.41 -23.66
CA VAL A 206 -17.38 -7.81 -23.33
C VAL A 206 -16.29 -8.82 -23.75
N VAL A 207 -15.38 -8.42 -24.64
CA VAL A 207 -14.26 -9.23 -25.14
C VAL A 207 -13.04 -9.12 -24.24
N GLY A 208 -12.80 -7.96 -23.63
CA GLY A 208 -11.68 -7.77 -22.72
C GLY A 208 -11.42 -6.31 -22.33
N MET A 209 -10.21 -6.05 -21.86
CA MET A 209 -9.74 -4.75 -21.38
C MET A 209 -8.40 -4.39 -22.04
N SER A 210 -8.26 -3.13 -22.42
CA SER A 210 -7.00 -2.51 -22.83
C SER A 210 -6.70 -1.32 -21.92
N ASN A 211 -5.42 -1.03 -21.68
CA ASN A 211 -5.00 0.10 -20.87
C ASN A 211 -3.92 0.95 -21.55
N ALA A 212 -3.85 2.21 -21.17
CA ALA A 212 -2.82 3.15 -21.59
C ALA A 212 -2.41 3.99 -20.40
N SER A 213 -1.11 4.22 -20.24
CA SER A 213 -0.55 4.91 -19.09
C SER A 213 0.24 6.14 -19.53
N VAL A 214 0.12 7.22 -18.76
CA VAL A 214 0.79 8.49 -19.01
C VAL A 214 1.53 8.92 -17.75
N ALA A 215 2.83 9.16 -17.89
CA ALA A 215 3.65 9.63 -16.78
C ALA A 215 3.41 11.12 -16.52
N LEU A 216 3.03 11.47 -15.30
CA LEU A 216 2.88 12.85 -14.83
C LEU A 216 4.19 13.32 -14.19
N THR A 217 4.76 14.42 -14.70
CA THR A 217 5.88 15.11 -14.06
C THR A 217 5.44 16.48 -13.62
N VAL A 218 5.57 16.76 -12.32
CA VAL A 218 5.19 18.05 -11.73
C VAL A 218 6.44 18.81 -11.37
N TYR A 219 6.64 19.99 -11.98
CA TYR A 219 7.75 20.87 -11.68
C TYR A 219 7.37 21.91 -10.63
N TYR A 220 8.22 22.10 -9.62
CA TYR A 220 8.02 23.02 -8.51
C TYR A 220 9.34 23.63 -7.99
N PRO A 221 9.31 24.83 -7.40
CA PRO A 221 10.50 25.46 -6.81
C PRO A 221 11.03 24.67 -5.61
N PRO A 222 12.31 24.83 -5.24
CA PRO A 222 12.87 24.08 -4.14
C PRO A 222 12.23 24.48 -2.80
N ARG A 223 12.21 23.54 -1.85
CA ARG A 223 11.75 23.71 -0.47
C ARG A 223 12.73 23.00 0.45
N VAL A 224 13.20 23.70 1.48
CA VAL A 224 14.00 23.07 2.55
C VAL A 224 13.01 22.40 3.50
N VAL A 225 13.03 21.07 3.54
CA VAL A 225 12.10 20.25 4.33
C VAL A 225 12.61 20.10 5.76
N SER A 226 13.91 19.86 5.92
CA SER A 226 14.57 19.83 7.22
C SER A 226 15.92 20.53 7.15
N LEU A 227 16.27 21.16 8.26
CA LEU A 227 17.58 21.71 8.56
C LEU A 227 17.75 21.61 10.07
N GLU A 228 18.55 20.66 10.53
CA GLU A 228 18.59 20.25 11.93
C GLU A 228 19.87 20.71 12.64
N GLU A 229 19.77 20.92 13.95
CA GLU A 229 20.90 21.37 14.77
C GLU A 229 22.05 20.35 14.70
N PRO A 230 23.31 20.80 14.83
CA PRO A 230 24.43 19.88 14.73
C PRO A 230 24.41 18.80 15.82
N GLU A 231 24.12 17.56 15.43
CA GLU A 231 24.20 16.43 16.36
C GLU A 231 25.65 15.99 16.58
N LEU A 232 25.99 15.64 17.82
CA LEU A 232 27.31 15.13 18.18
C LEU A 232 27.46 13.67 17.72
N ARG A 233 28.01 13.46 16.51
CA ARG A 233 28.42 12.13 16.00
C ARG A 233 29.96 12.05 15.96
N LEU A 234 30.55 11.09 15.23
CA LEU A 234 32.02 11.05 15.00
C LEU A 234 32.54 12.36 14.38
N GLU A 235 31.69 13.02 13.59
CA GLU A 235 31.81 14.38 13.08
C GLU A 235 30.49 15.12 13.42
N HIS A 236 30.50 16.43 13.67
CA HIS A 236 29.23 17.13 13.84
C HIS A 236 28.59 17.31 12.46
N CYS A 237 27.29 17.03 12.34
CA CYS A 237 26.56 17.17 11.09
C CYS A 237 25.36 18.09 11.28
N ILE A 238 25.27 19.12 10.45
CA ILE A 238 24.00 19.82 10.21
C ILE A 238 23.29 19.08 9.09
N GLU A 239 22.30 18.25 9.46
CA GLU A 239 21.51 17.45 8.52
C GLU A 239 20.54 18.35 7.77
N PHE A 240 20.38 18.10 6.47
CA PHE A 240 19.42 18.82 5.64
C PHE A 240 18.71 17.90 4.66
N VAL A 241 17.45 18.22 4.38
CA VAL A 241 16.67 17.62 3.30
C VAL A 241 16.02 18.73 2.49
N VAL A 242 16.27 18.75 1.19
CA VAL A 242 15.70 19.70 0.23
C VAL A 242 14.91 18.91 -0.81
N ARG A 243 13.71 19.39 -1.13
CA ARG A 243 12.93 18.88 -2.26
C ARG A 243 12.83 19.91 -3.37
N GLY A 244 12.86 19.49 -4.62
CA GLY A 244 12.66 20.37 -5.77
C GLY A 244 12.70 19.61 -7.08
N ASN A 245 11.82 19.98 -8.02
CA ASN A 245 11.82 19.42 -9.37
C ASN A 245 11.77 20.57 -10.41
N PRO A 246 12.81 20.78 -11.24
CA PRO A 246 14.03 20.01 -11.36
C PRO A 246 14.90 20.06 -10.09
N PRO A 247 15.81 19.09 -9.91
CA PRO A 247 16.65 18.98 -8.72
C PRO A 247 17.48 20.26 -8.51
N PRO A 248 17.50 20.83 -7.30
CA PRO A 248 18.13 22.13 -7.06
C PRO A 248 19.64 22.04 -6.86
N THR A 249 20.36 23.09 -7.27
CA THR A 249 21.75 23.31 -6.87
C THR A 249 21.81 23.89 -5.46
N LEU A 250 22.71 23.37 -4.62
CA LEU A 250 22.85 23.77 -3.22
C LEU A 250 24.10 24.63 -2.98
N HIS A 251 23.94 25.68 -2.17
CA HIS A 251 25.02 26.55 -1.73
C HIS A 251 24.88 26.87 -0.24
N TRP A 252 26.01 27.00 0.47
CA TRP A 252 26.02 27.35 1.88
C TRP A 252 26.60 28.74 2.12
N LEU A 253 26.03 29.46 3.08
CA LEU A 253 26.61 30.67 3.65
C LEU A 253 26.94 30.45 5.12
N HIS A 254 28.04 31.04 5.59
CA HIS A 254 28.38 31.16 7.00
C HIS A 254 28.42 32.65 7.35
N ASN A 255 27.58 33.07 8.31
CA ASN A 255 27.44 34.47 8.73
C ASN A 255 27.23 35.45 7.56
N GLY A 256 26.42 35.02 6.58
CA GLY A 256 26.08 35.80 5.38
C GLY A 256 27.12 35.80 4.26
N GLN A 257 28.29 35.17 4.46
CA GLN A 257 29.33 35.04 3.44
C GLN A 257 29.34 33.64 2.82
N PRO A 258 29.70 33.48 1.53
CA PRO A 258 29.82 32.16 0.91
C PRO A 258 30.75 31.24 1.71
N LEU A 259 30.22 30.10 2.14
CA LEU A 259 30.97 29.09 2.88
C LEU A 259 31.97 28.44 1.93
N ARG A 260 33.25 28.41 2.32
CA ARG A 260 34.31 27.71 1.59
C ARG A 260 34.63 26.42 2.30
N GLU A 261 34.56 25.32 1.56
CA GLU A 261 34.93 24.01 2.09
C GLU A 261 36.42 23.96 2.44
N SER A 262 36.73 23.19 3.49
CA SER A 262 38.05 23.06 4.09
C SER A 262 38.21 21.66 4.71
N LYS A 263 39.36 21.37 5.33
CA LYS A 263 39.54 20.12 6.09
C LYS A 263 38.62 20.03 7.32
N ILE A 264 38.08 21.15 7.79
CA ILE A 264 37.21 21.22 8.97
C ILE A 264 35.75 21.16 8.55
N ILE A 265 35.37 21.83 7.46
CA ILE A 265 33.98 21.95 7.01
C ILE A 265 33.88 21.46 5.58
N HIS A 266 33.03 20.47 5.32
CA HIS A 266 32.78 19.97 3.96
C HIS A 266 31.32 19.57 3.80
N VAL A 267 30.81 19.58 2.57
CA VAL A 267 29.42 19.20 2.28
C VAL A 267 29.43 17.82 1.66
N GLU A 268 28.67 16.89 2.25
CA GLU A 268 28.42 15.58 1.66
C GLU A 268 26.91 15.40 1.51
N TYR A 269 26.45 15.12 0.29
CA TYR A 269 25.04 14.92 0.03
C TYR A 269 24.82 14.00 -1.15
N TYR A 270 23.64 13.39 -1.12
CA TYR A 270 23.12 12.55 -2.16
C TYR A 270 21.91 13.22 -2.78
N GLN A 271 21.71 13.00 -4.09
CA GLN A 271 20.57 13.52 -4.82
C GLN A 271 19.90 12.40 -5.59
N GLU A 272 18.65 12.11 -5.23
CA GLU A 272 17.80 11.10 -5.87
C GLU A 272 16.52 11.74 -6.38
N GLY A 273 16.38 11.82 -7.70
CA GLY A 273 15.23 12.47 -8.30
C GLY A 273 15.05 13.88 -7.75
N GLU A 274 13.91 14.14 -7.10
CA GLU A 274 13.53 15.43 -6.54
C GLU A 274 14.07 15.72 -5.12
N ILE A 275 14.76 14.76 -4.48
CA ILE A 275 15.24 14.87 -3.10
C ILE A 275 16.76 15.04 -3.09
N SER A 276 17.25 16.05 -2.38
CA SER A 276 18.65 16.23 -2.02
C SER A 276 18.78 16.15 -0.50
N GLU A 277 19.46 15.14 0.00
CA GLU A 277 19.66 14.93 1.44
C GLU A 277 21.15 14.78 1.77
N GLY A 278 21.57 15.29 2.92
CA GLY A 278 22.97 15.21 3.31
C GLY A 278 23.32 15.97 4.57
N CYS A 279 24.62 16.19 4.72
CA CYS A 279 25.25 16.79 5.88
C CYS A 279 26.19 17.92 5.47
N LEU A 280 26.10 19.06 6.17
CA LEU A 280 27.27 19.94 6.32
C LEU A 280 28.09 19.39 7.48
N LEU A 281 29.20 18.74 7.16
CA LEU A 281 30.04 17.99 8.08
C LEU A 281 31.13 18.88 8.68
N PHE A 282 31.37 18.68 9.98
CA PHE A 282 32.36 19.39 10.77
C PHE A 282 33.28 18.41 11.49
N ASN A 283 34.56 18.39 11.10
CA ASN A 283 35.58 17.59 11.75
C ASN A 283 36.24 18.40 12.89
N LYS A 284 35.93 18.03 14.13
CA LYS A 284 36.44 18.68 15.37
C LYS A 284 36.28 20.21 15.36
N PRO A 285 35.04 20.72 15.19
CA PRO A 285 34.79 22.16 15.20
C PRO A 285 35.13 22.79 16.55
N THR A 286 35.46 24.07 16.51
CA THR A 286 35.75 24.90 17.70
C THR A 286 34.74 26.04 17.83
N HIS A 287 34.86 26.87 18.87
CA HIS A 287 34.00 28.04 19.04
C HIS A 287 34.08 29.03 17.86
N TYR A 288 35.19 29.05 17.10
CA TYR A 288 35.32 29.85 15.87
C TYR A 288 34.41 29.39 14.72
N ASN A 289 33.90 28.16 14.80
CA ASN A 289 32.93 27.64 13.85
C ASN A 289 31.50 27.95 14.29
N ASN A 290 31.28 28.58 15.44
CA ASN A 290 29.94 28.95 15.84
C ASN A 290 29.41 30.07 14.93
N GLY A 291 28.14 29.98 14.56
CA GLY A 291 27.50 31.02 13.78
C GLY A 291 26.29 30.54 13.00
N ASN A 292 25.78 31.45 12.17
CA ASN A 292 24.60 31.20 11.35
C ASN A 292 25.00 30.54 10.03
N TYR A 293 24.54 29.31 9.83
CA TYR A 293 24.69 28.54 8.61
C TYR A 293 23.40 28.63 7.80
N THR A 294 23.49 29.14 6.57
CA THR A 294 22.33 29.26 5.67
C THR A 294 22.49 28.35 4.47
N LEU A 295 21.57 27.41 4.29
CA LEU A 295 21.45 26.62 3.08
C LEU A 295 20.63 27.39 2.06
N ILE A 296 21.10 27.45 0.81
CA ILE A 296 20.40 28.04 -0.33
C ILE A 296 20.25 26.99 -1.41
N ALA A 297 19.01 26.64 -1.73
CA ALA A 297 18.64 25.73 -2.81
C ALA A 297 18.04 26.51 -3.97
N LYS A 298 18.52 26.28 -5.19
CA LYS A 298 18.08 27.00 -6.39
C LYS A 298 17.79 26.05 -7.55
N ASN A 299 16.64 26.21 -8.18
CA ASN A 299 16.33 25.58 -9.47
C ASN A 299 15.77 26.64 -10.45
N PRO A 300 15.45 26.30 -11.71
CA PRO A 300 14.91 27.25 -12.68
C PRO A 300 13.58 27.90 -12.29
N LEU A 301 12.86 27.33 -11.31
CA LEU A 301 11.55 27.81 -10.88
C LEU A 301 11.59 28.71 -9.64
N GLY A 302 12.70 28.71 -8.90
CA GLY A 302 12.81 29.55 -7.71
C GLY A 302 14.03 29.26 -6.86
N THR A 303 14.01 29.83 -5.66
CA THR A 303 15.08 29.69 -4.67
C THR A 303 14.46 29.58 -3.29
N ALA A 304 14.96 28.67 -2.47
CA ALA A 304 14.61 28.53 -1.07
C ALA A 304 15.87 28.63 -0.22
N ASN A 305 15.74 29.21 0.96
CA ASN A 305 16.81 29.27 1.93
C ASN A 305 16.29 29.05 3.35
N GLN A 306 17.16 28.51 4.19
CA GLN A 306 16.88 28.35 5.61
C GLN A 306 18.18 28.50 6.39
N THR A 307 18.10 29.16 7.55
CA THR A 307 19.25 29.44 8.40
C THR A 307 19.11 28.70 9.71
N ILE A 308 20.22 28.14 10.19
CA ILE A 308 20.34 27.52 11.50
C ILE A 308 21.59 28.02 12.22
N ASN A 309 21.54 28.10 13.55
CA ASN A 309 22.69 28.44 14.36
C ASN A 309 23.49 27.18 14.70
N GLY A 310 24.67 27.01 14.12
CA GLY A 310 25.59 25.95 14.48
C GLY A 310 26.37 26.35 15.73
N HIS A 311 26.11 25.71 16.86
CA HIS A 311 26.85 25.94 18.10
C HIS A 311 27.61 24.67 18.51
N PHE A 312 28.94 24.75 18.49
CA PHE A 312 29.82 23.60 18.69
C PHE A 312 30.50 23.62 20.07
N LEU A 313 31.25 24.68 20.39
CA LEU A 313 31.93 24.83 21.68
C LEU A 313 31.74 26.26 22.22
N LYS A 314 31.77 26.41 23.56
CA LYS A 314 31.78 27.73 24.20
C LYS A 314 33.16 28.38 24.07
N GLU A 315 33.18 29.71 24.01
CA GLU A 315 34.45 30.46 24.02
C GLU A 315 35.20 30.24 25.34
N PRO A 316 36.53 30.02 25.31
CA PRO A 316 37.30 29.70 26.51
C PRO A 316 37.34 30.85 27.54
N PHE A 317 37.21 32.11 27.10
CA PHE A 317 37.16 33.30 27.95
C PHE A 317 36.34 34.40 27.26
N PRO A 318 35.31 35.00 27.89
CA PRO A 318 34.70 36.21 27.35
C PRO A 318 35.76 37.31 27.28
N GLU A 319 35.82 38.08 26.19
CA GLU A 319 36.77 39.20 26.06
C GLU A 319 36.60 40.18 27.23
N SER A 320 37.40 40.01 28.27
CA SER A 320 37.48 40.93 29.39
C SER A 320 38.24 42.17 28.94
N THR A 321 37.50 43.17 28.48
CA THR A 321 37.96 44.56 28.47
C THR A 321 37.92 45.06 29.91
N ASP A 322 38.85 44.60 30.74
CA ASP A 322 39.07 45.21 32.05
C ASP A 322 40.55 45.47 32.30
N ASN A 323 40.80 46.74 32.65
CA ASN A 323 42.11 47.36 32.80
C ASN A 323 42.97 46.61 33.82
N PHE A 324 44.18 46.27 33.39
CA PHE A 324 45.24 45.71 34.24
C PHE A 324 45.63 46.76 35.31
N ILE A 325 45.19 46.57 36.56
CA ILE A 325 45.77 47.27 37.72
C ILE A 325 46.71 46.30 38.43
N LEU A 326 47.98 46.71 38.47
CA LEU A 326 49.10 46.09 39.16
C LEU A 326 48.88 46.22 40.68
N PHE A 327 48.78 45.11 41.42
CA PHE A 327 48.88 45.12 42.88
C PHE A 327 50.26 44.60 43.29
N ASP A 328 51.06 45.51 43.83
CA ASP A 328 52.26 45.22 44.61
C ASP A 328 51.89 45.20 46.11
N GLU A 329 52.76 44.55 46.87
CA GLU A 329 52.84 44.42 48.34
C GLU A 329 52.14 43.23 49.04
N VAL A 330 53.00 42.53 49.77
CA VAL A 330 52.80 41.32 50.55
C VAL A 330 53.02 41.63 52.04
N SER A 331 52.35 40.86 52.91
CA SER A 331 52.78 40.38 54.25
C SER A 331 51.99 40.93 55.48
N PRO A 332 51.97 40.24 56.66
CA PRO A 332 51.32 38.93 56.93
C PRO A 332 50.52 38.92 58.27
N THR A 333 49.86 37.78 58.58
CA THR A 333 49.57 37.14 59.91
C THR A 333 48.09 36.74 60.14
N PRO A 334 47.77 35.49 60.58
CA PRO A 334 46.41 34.94 60.84
C PRO A 334 46.02 35.06 62.36
N PRO A 335 44.93 34.49 62.97
CA PRO A 335 43.98 33.43 62.52
C PRO A 335 42.48 33.52 63.05
N ILE A 336 41.68 32.47 62.72
CA ILE A 336 40.49 31.88 63.43
C ILE A 336 39.03 32.36 63.15
N THR A 337 38.29 31.46 62.47
CA THR A 337 36.85 31.04 62.49
C THR A 337 35.70 32.01 62.76
N VAL A 338 34.63 31.96 61.93
CA VAL A 338 33.30 31.38 62.25
C VAL A 338 32.57 31.08 60.93
N THR A 339 32.14 29.83 60.72
CA THR A 339 31.21 29.42 59.67
C THR A 339 29.80 29.92 60.00
N HIS A 340 29.29 30.90 59.25
CA HIS A 340 27.85 31.18 59.20
C HIS A 340 27.21 30.46 58.02
N LYS A 341 26.23 29.63 58.36
CA LYS A 341 25.26 28.93 57.52
C LYS A 341 24.42 29.95 56.72
N PRO A 342 24.19 29.81 55.40
CA PRO A 342 23.27 30.69 54.69
C PRO A 342 21.82 30.31 55.02
N GLU A 343 21.00 31.33 55.28
CA GLU A 343 19.54 31.24 55.36
C GLU A 343 18.97 30.98 53.95
N GLU A 344 18.50 29.76 53.69
CA GLU A 344 17.67 29.43 52.52
C GLU A 344 16.45 28.63 52.98
N ASP A 345 15.47 29.26 53.61
CA ASP A 345 14.21 28.58 53.99
C ASP A 345 12.95 29.43 53.74
N THR A 346 12.99 30.43 52.86
CA THR A 346 11.78 31.25 52.57
C THR A 346 11.30 31.18 51.12
N PHE A 347 12.16 30.79 50.16
CA PHE A 347 11.79 30.78 48.73
C PHE A 347 11.07 29.50 48.28
N GLY A 348 11.49 28.32 48.76
CA GLY A 348 10.88 27.05 48.38
C GLY A 348 9.43 26.86 48.87
N VAL A 349 9.10 27.45 50.03
CA VAL A 349 7.77 27.34 50.64
C VAL A 349 6.71 28.09 49.83
N SER A 350 7.05 29.22 49.21
CA SER A 350 6.09 30.00 48.41
C SER A 350 5.70 29.33 47.09
N ILE A 351 6.62 28.61 46.46
CA ILE A 351 6.35 27.89 45.21
C ILE A 351 5.48 26.66 45.48
N ALA A 352 5.75 25.93 46.56
CA ALA A 352 4.95 24.77 46.95
C ALA A 352 3.50 25.15 47.30
N VAL A 353 3.31 26.27 48.00
CA VAL A 353 1.96 26.78 48.34
C VAL A 353 1.21 27.24 47.08
N GLY A 354 1.90 27.88 46.13
CA GLY A 354 1.33 28.29 44.84
C GLY A 354 0.85 27.10 43.99
N LEU A 355 1.65 26.04 43.90
CA LEU A 355 1.28 24.82 43.16
C LEU A 355 0.10 24.07 43.81
N ALA A 356 0.05 24.03 45.15
CA ALA A 356 -1.05 23.40 45.87
C ALA A 356 -2.38 24.16 45.69
N ALA A 357 -2.34 25.50 45.66
CA ALA A 357 -3.50 26.32 45.40
C ALA A 357 -4.02 26.12 43.96
N PHE A 358 -3.13 26.06 42.98
CA PHE A 358 -3.50 25.81 41.58
C PHE A 358 -4.15 24.43 41.38
N ALA A 359 -3.61 23.39 42.03
CA ALA A 359 -4.18 22.05 42.01
C ALA A 359 -5.60 22.00 42.61
N CYS A 360 -5.85 22.74 43.71
CA CYS A 360 -7.18 22.83 44.31
C CYS A 360 -8.19 23.50 43.38
N VAL A 361 -7.80 24.58 42.68
CA VAL A 361 -8.67 25.25 41.71
C VAL A 361 -9.03 24.32 40.54
N LEU A 362 -8.05 23.57 40.03
CA LEU A 362 -8.28 22.58 38.98
C LEU A 362 -9.28 21.49 39.40
N LEU A 363 -9.16 20.96 40.63
CA LEU A 363 -10.09 19.96 41.15
C LEU A 363 -11.52 20.49 41.30
N VAL A 364 -11.69 21.74 41.71
CA VAL A 364 -13.02 22.38 41.80
C VAL A 364 -13.63 22.56 40.41
N VAL A 365 -12.84 22.99 39.41
CA VAL A 365 -13.31 23.11 38.02
C VAL A 365 -13.73 21.75 37.45
N LEU A 366 -12.95 20.70 37.72
CA LEU A 366 -13.27 19.33 37.30
C LEU A 366 -14.55 18.81 37.98
N PHE A 367 -14.73 19.07 39.27
CA PHE A 367 -15.96 18.74 40.00
C PHE A 367 -17.19 19.45 39.42
N VAL A 368 -17.05 20.73 39.05
CA VAL A 368 -18.13 21.47 38.39
C VAL A 368 -18.41 20.91 36.99
N MET A 369 -17.38 20.55 36.23
CA MET A 369 -17.56 19.94 34.90
C MET A 369 -18.25 18.58 34.99
N ILE A 370 -17.86 17.72 35.93
CA ILE A 370 -18.50 16.42 36.15
C ILE A 370 -19.97 16.60 36.57
N ASN A 371 -20.27 17.53 37.48
CA ASN A 371 -21.64 17.74 37.93
C ASN A 371 -22.53 18.47 36.90
N LYS A 372 -21.95 19.36 36.08
CA LYS A 372 -22.67 20.13 35.06
C LYS A 372 -22.90 19.34 33.77
N TYR A 373 -21.97 18.49 33.38
CA TYR A 373 -22.04 17.72 32.13
C TYR A 373 -22.32 16.21 32.34
N GLY A 374 -22.16 15.68 33.56
CA GLY A 374 -22.41 14.26 33.88
C GLY A 374 -23.88 13.83 33.90
N ARG A 375 -24.85 14.76 33.90
CA ARG A 375 -26.29 14.42 33.90
C ARG A 375 -26.89 14.07 32.52
N ARG A 376 -26.09 13.98 31.44
CA ARG A 376 -26.58 13.60 30.10
C ARG A 376 -25.95 12.36 29.47
N SER A 377 -25.16 11.58 30.20
CA SER A 377 -24.72 10.26 29.75
C SER A 377 -25.66 9.16 30.27
N LYS A 378 -26.69 8.81 29.50
CA LYS A 378 -27.39 7.53 29.64
C LYS A 378 -26.60 6.46 28.87
N PHE A 379 -25.51 5.97 29.47
CA PHE A 379 -25.02 4.63 29.16
C PHE A 379 -25.42 3.72 30.32
N GLY A 380 -26.61 3.12 30.18
CA GLY A 380 -27.11 2.14 31.13
C GLY A 380 -26.35 0.82 30.97
N MET A 381 -25.36 0.58 31.83
CA MET A 381 -24.90 -0.77 32.14
C MET A 381 -26.06 -1.51 32.84
N LYS A 382 -26.80 -2.34 32.09
CA LYS A 382 -27.67 -3.36 32.70
C LYS A 382 -26.78 -4.53 33.12
N GLY A 383 -26.65 -4.72 34.43
CA GLY A 383 -26.16 -5.98 35.00
C GLY A 383 -27.12 -7.13 34.68
N PRO A 384 -26.66 -8.40 34.78
CA PRO A 384 -27.49 -9.54 34.48
C PRO A 384 -28.53 -9.71 35.60
N VAL A 385 -29.82 -9.60 35.25
CA VAL A 385 -30.92 -9.95 36.15
C VAL A 385 -31.53 -11.26 35.66
N ALA A 386 -31.71 -12.16 36.61
CA ALA A 386 -32.16 -13.53 36.47
C ALA A 386 -33.51 -13.67 35.75
N VAL A 387 -33.61 -14.74 34.97
CA VAL A 387 -34.86 -15.26 34.41
C VAL A 387 -35.63 -15.95 35.54
N ILE A 388 -36.72 -15.33 36.00
CA ILE A 388 -37.78 -16.04 36.73
C ILE A 388 -39.14 -15.55 36.22
N SER A 389 -39.87 -16.52 35.66
CA SER A 389 -41.32 -16.63 35.46
C SER A 389 -42.21 -15.70 36.29
N GLY A 390 -43.16 -15.02 35.64
CA GLY A 390 -44.25 -14.32 36.31
C GLY A 390 -45.27 -13.73 35.32
N GLU A 391 -46.42 -14.39 35.27
CA GLU A 391 -47.65 -14.19 34.50
C GLU A 391 -48.32 -12.80 34.62
N GLU A 392 -49.04 -12.40 33.55
CA GLU A 392 -50.16 -11.40 33.42
C GLU A 392 -49.84 -9.90 33.66
N ASP A 393 -50.36 -8.89 32.94
CA ASP A 393 -51.53 -8.82 32.07
C ASP A 393 -51.50 -7.55 31.16
N SER A 394 -51.96 -7.72 29.92
CA SER A 394 -52.72 -6.80 29.05
C SER A 394 -52.47 -5.27 28.99
N ALA A 395 -52.00 -4.79 27.83
CA ALA A 395 -52.73 -3.81 26.99
C ALA A 395 -52.07 -3.63 25.60
N SER A 396 -52.82 -3.94 24.54
CA SER A 396 -52.59 -3.49 23.13
C SER A 396 -53.63 -2.40 22.80
N PRO A 397 -53.51 -1.58 21.73
CA PRO A 397 -53.86 -2.09 20.39
C PRO A 397 -53.20 -1.43 19.14
N LEU A 398 -53.19 -2.24 18.07
CA LEU A 398 -53.49 -1.91 16.67
C LEU A 398 -52.47 -1.15 15.79
N HIS A 399 -51.82 -1.90 14.90
CA HIS A 399 -51.49 -1.46 13.54
C HIS A 399 -52.21 -2.38 12.53
N HIS A 400 -53.13 -1.85 11.74
CA HIS A 400 -53.71 -2.52 10.57
C HIS A 400 -53.44 -1.71 9.30
N ILE A 401 -52.58 -2.30 8.47
CA ILE A 401 -52.53 -2.43 7.00
C ILE A 401 -53.52 -1.58 6.16
N ASN A 402 -52.99 -0.93 5.11
CA ASN A 402 -53.58 -0.82 3.76
C ASN A 402 -52.43 -0.53 2.77
N HIS A 403 -52.06 -1.51 1.91
CA HIS A 403 -52.50 -1.71 0.52
C HIS A 403 -51.95 -0.69 -0.49
N GLY A 404 -51.14 -1.19 -1.44
CA GLY A 404 -50.71 -0.43 -2.61
C GLY A 404 -51.77 -0.38 -3.71
N ILE A 405 -51.53 0.44 -4.75
CA ILE A 405 -51.93 0.22 -6.15
C ILE A 405 -51.51 1.41 -7.05
N THR A 406 -51.24 1.06 -8.32
CA THR A 406 -51.24 1.84 -9.58
C THR A 406 -50.11 2.79 -9.94
N THR A 407 -49.43 2.40 -11.03
CA THR A 407 -48.94 3.24 -12.13
C THR A 407 -49.97 4.27 -12.60
N PRO A 408 -49.50 5.36 -13.21
CA PRO A 408 -50.06 5.74 -14.50
C PRO A 408 -48.99 6.05 -15.55
N SER A 409 -49.34 5.67 -16.77
CA SER A 409 -48.71 6.03 -18.04
C SER A 409 -48.93 7.52 -18.37
N SER A 410 -47.96 8.08 -19.11
CA SER A 410 -48.05 9.21 -20.05
C SER A 410 -48.73 10.52 -19.62
N LEU A 411 -47.93 11.59 -19.52
CA LEU A 411 -48.32 12.94 -19.92
C LEU A 411 -47.09 13.70 -20.41
N ASP A 412 -47.18 14.18 -21.65
CA ASP A 412 -46.30 15.16 -22.26
C ASP A 412 -46.14 16.41 -21.37
N ALA A 413 -44.90 16.87 -21.19
CA ALA A 413 -44.59 18.24 -20.82
C ALA A 413 -43.36 18.70 -21.60
N GLY A 414 -43.50 19.84 -22.27
CA GLY A 414 -42.56 20.42 -23.23
C GLY A 414 -41.24 20.92 -22.63
N PRO A 415 -40.43 21.62 -23.45
CA PRO A 415 -39.06 21.98 -23.11
C PRO A 415 -39.10 23.13 -22.12
N ASP A 416 -38.97 22.82 -20.82
CA ASP A 416 -38.40 23.69 -19.75
C ASP A 416 -38.69 23.07 -18.37
N THR A 417 -38.27 21.83 -18.14
CA THR A 417 -38.27 21.23 -16.80
C THR A 417 -36.87 20.78 -16.41
N VAL A 418 -36.28 21.49 -15.45
CA VAL A 418 -34.99 21.19 -14.82
C VAL A 418 -35.18 20.00 -13.87
N VAL A 419 -34.60 18.84 -14.25
CA VAL A 419 -34.51 17.67 -13.37
C VAL A 419 -33.26 17.81 -12.51
N ILE A 420 -33.43 18.17 -11.25
CA ILE A 420 -32.37 18.12 -10.23
C ILE A 420 -32.22 16.66 -9.78
N GLY A 421 -31.24 15.96 -10.35
CA GLY A 421 -30.85 14.63 -9.91
C GLY A 421 -30.17 14.70 -8.54
N MET A 422 -30.83 14.22 -7.49
CA MET A 422 -30.22 14.02 -6.17
C MET A 422 -29.27 12.82 -6.25
N THR A 423 -27.96 13.09 -6.20
CA THR A 423 -26.91 12.08 -6.06
C THR A 423 -26.93 11.50 -4.64
N ARG A 424 -27.00 10.17 -4.54
CA ARG A 424 -26.81 9.46 -3.27
C ARG A 424 -25.36 9.60 -2.84
N ILE A 425 -25.15 10.23 -1.68
CA ILE A 425 -23.87 10.28 -0.97
C ILE A 425 -23.52 8.86 -0.49
N PRO A 426 -22.39 8.26 -0.88
CA PRO A 426 -21.91 7.05 -0.23
C PRO A 426 -21.32 7.40 1.14
N VAL A 427 -21.85 6.78 2.18
CA VAL A 427 -21.30 6.81 3.55
C VAL A 427 -19.94 6.11 3.51
N ILE A 428 -18.88 6.87 3.74
CA ILE A 428 -17.52 6.36 3.94
C ILE A 428 -17.44 5.86 5.38
N GLU A 429 -17.47 4.54 5.58
CA GLU A 429 -17.06 3.94 6.85
C GLU A 429 -15.53 3.89 6.91
N ASN A 430 -15.00 4.59 7.91
CA ASN A 430 -13.57 4.72 8.20
C ASN A 430 -13.16 3.59 9.17
N PRO A 431 -12.29 2.62 8.80
CA PRO A 431 -11.80 1.64 9.75
C PRO A 431 -10.45 2.08 10.31
N GLN A 432 -10.41 2.60 11.53
CA GLN A 432 -9.18 2.67 12.31
C GLN A 432 -9.29 1.94 13.65
N TYR A 433 -8.47 0.88 13.76
CA TYR A 433 -7.67 0.43 14.89
C TYR A 433 -8.23 0.52 16.32
N PHE A 434 -8.40 -0.66 16.93
CA PHE A 434 -7.83 -0.94 18.26
C PHE A 434 -7.26 -2.36 18.32
N ARG A 435 -6.00 -2.47 18.75
CA ARG A 435 -5.31 -3.70 19.16
C ARG A 435 -5.01 -3.63 20.66
N GLN A 436 -4.87 -4.82 21.26
CA GLN A 436 -4.41 -5.17 22.62
C GLN A 436 -5.47 -5.02 23.72
N GLY A 437 -5.66 -5.99 24.63
CA GLY A 437 -5.03 -7.28 24.88
C GLY A 437 -5.65 -7.89 26.15
N HIS A 438 -5.53 -9.22 26.31
CA HIS A 438 -5.17 -9.93 27.56
C HIS A 438 -5.67 -11.39 27.57
N ASN A 439 -4.67 -12.27 27.62
CA ASN A 439 -4.60 -13.61 28.24
C ASN A 439 -5.75 -13.97 29.21
N CYS A 440 -6.28 -15.20 29.13
CA CYS A 440 -5.72 -16.36 29.83
C CYS A 440 -6.58 -17.64 29.69
N HIS A 441 -5.87 -18.77 29.67
CA HIS A 441 -6.26 -20.15 30.04
C HIS A 441 -6.96 -21.07 29.01
N LYS A 442 -6.15 -22.02 28.49
CA LYS A 442 -6.55 -23.40 28.15
C LYS A 442 -7.02 -24.12 29.44
N PRO A 443 -7.90 -25.14 29.33
CA PRO A 443 -7.37 -26.50 29.23
C PRO A 443 -8.13 -27.44 28.26
N ASP A 444 -7.48 -28.57 27.99
CA ASP A 444 -8.01 -29.88 27.62
C ASP A 444 -8.39 -30.21 26.15
N THR A 445 -7.40 -30.80 25.49
CA THR A 445 -7.50 -31.96 24.59
C THR A 445 -8.59 -32.95 25.01
N TRP A 446 -9.53 -33.22 24.09
CA TRP A 446 -10.31 -34.46 24.09
C TRP A 446 -10.20 -35.14 22.73
N VAL A 447 -9.55 -36.30 22.77
CA VAL A 447 -9.53 -37.34 21.75
C VAL A 447 -10.87 -38.05 21.81
N PHE A 448 -11.56 -38.17 20.67
CA PHE A 448 -12.60 -39.21 20.51
C PHE A 448 -12.00 -40.39 19.76
N SER A 449 -11.69 -41.44 20.53
CA SER A 449 -11.65 -42.82 20.05
C SER A 449 -13.01 -43.46 20.28
N ASN A 450 -13.49 -44.24 19.30
CA ASN A 450 -14.24 -45.49 19.44
C ASN A 450 -14.92 -45.81 18.10
N ILE A 451 -14.98 -47.02 17.57
CA ILE A 451 -14.56 -48.37 18.02
C ILE A 451 -14.52 -49.23 16.74
N ASP A 452 -13.52 -50.10 16.65
CA ASP A 452 -13.43 -51.21 15.70
C ASP A 452 -14.46 -52.31 16.00
N ASN A 453 -14.97 -52.99 14.95
CA ASN A 453 -14.94 -54.46 14.88
C ASN A 453 -15.71 -55.02 13.67
N HIS A 454 -14.97 -55.63 12.73
CA HIS A 454 -14.99 -57.07 12.43
C HIS A 454 -14.57 -57.34 10.97
N GLY A 455 -13.48 -58.08 10.80
CA GLY A 455 -13.02 -58.57 9.49
C GLY A 455 -11.71 -59.34 9.58
N ILE A 456 -11.85 -60.64 9.87
CA ILE A 456 -10.81 -61.62 10.22
C ILE A 456 -9.70 -61.77 9.15
N LEU A 457 -8.45 -61.76 9.62
CA LEU A 457 -7.24 -62.23 8.94
C LEU A 457 -7.26 -63.77 8.81
N ASN A 458 -6.88 -64.28 7.63
CA ASN A 458 -6.14 -65.54 7.55
C ASN A 458 -5.10 -65.45 6.42
N LEU A 459 -3.84 -65.40 6.84
CA LEU A 459 -2.63 -65.44 6.03
C LEU A 459 -2.37 -66.89 5.56
N LYS A 460 -1.93 -67.04 4.32
CA LYS A 460 -1.10 -68.20 3.92
C LYS A 460 0.08 -67.73 3.07
N ASP A 461 1.23 -68.13 3.58
CA ASP A 461 2.63 -67.99 3.19
C ASP A 461 2.94 -68.09 1.68
N ASN A 462 3.83 -67.22 1.16
CA ASN A 462 5.05 -67.66 0.47
C ASN A 462 6.01 -66.49 0.17
N ARG A 463 7.30 -66.84 0.23
CA ARG A 463 8.51 -66.02 0.38
C ARG A 463 9.04 -65.37 -0.90
N ASP A 464 10.09 -64.56 -0.64
CA ASP A 464 11.21 -64.13 -1.50
C ASP A 464 10.99 -62.78 -2.23
N HIS A 465 11.84 -61.74 -2.17
CA HIS A 465 13.25 -61.60 -1.79
C HIS A 465 13.60 -60.12 -1.41
N LEU A 466 14.49 -59.99 -0.42
CA LEU A 466 15.63 -59.03 -0.28
C LEU A 466 15.41 -57.52 0.00
N VAL A 467 15.75 -57.20 1.25
CA VAL A 467 16.13 -55.94 1.97
C VAL A 467 17.59 -55.54 1.54
N PRO A 468 18.25 -54.39 1.87
CA PRO A 468 18.08 -53.50 3.05
C PRO A 468 18.19 -51.96 2.82
N SER A 469 17.54 -51.04 3.57
CA SER A 469 17.67 -50.58 4.98
C SER A 469 19.13 -50.28 5.39
N THR A 470 19.55 -49.13 5.94
CA THR A 470 19.21 -48.49 7.24
C THR A 470 20.02 -47.17 7.35
N HIS A 471 19.47 -46.04 7.85
CA HIS A 471 19.68 -45.42 9.19
C HIS A 471 21.12 -45.22 9.66
N TYR A 472 21.46 -44.03 10.20
CA TYR A 472 22.14 -43.73 11.49
C TYR A 472 22.33 -42.19 11.62
N ILE A 473 21.71 -41.52 12.60
CA ILE A 473 22.18 -41.13 13.96
C ILE A 473 23.19 -39.95 13.97
N TYR A 474 22.81 -38.90 14.71
CA TYR A 474 23.61 -37.74 15.10
C TYR A 474 24.50 -38.09 16.31
N GLU A 475 25.79 -37.77 16.22
CA GLU A 475 26.70 -37.55 17.36
C GLU A 475 27.52 -36.27 17.09
N GLU A 476 27.61 -35.40 18.10
CA GLU A 476 28.46 -34.19 18.12
C GLU A 476 29.95 -34.57 18.20
N PRO A 477 30.86 -33.81 17.56
CA PRO A 477 32.27 -33.88 17.89
C PRO A 477 32.77 -32.65 18.67
N GLU A 478 33.59 -32.96 19.67
CA GLU A 478 34.47 -32.07 20.42
C GLU A 478 35.48 -31.33 19.54
N VAL A 479 35.87 -30.14 19.98
CA VAL A 479 36.89 -29.29 19.37
C VAL A 479 38.29 -29.79 19.74
N GLN A 480 39.14 -30.06 18.75
CA GLN A 480 40.59 -29.91 18.90
C GLN A 480 41.27 -29.47 17.60
N SER A 481 42.27 -28.63 17.81
CA SER A 481 43.09 -27.83 16.89
C SER A 481 43.93 -28.63 15.87
N GLY A 482 44.02 -28.11 14.64
CA GLY A 482 45.07 -28.47 13.68
C GLY A 482 44.96 -27.69 12.37
N GLU A 483 45.95 -26.86 12.06
CA GLU A 483 46.13 -26.22 10.75
C GLU A 483 46.36 -27.28 9.66
N VAL A 484 45.56 -27.27 8.59
CA VAL A 484 45.94 -27.87 7.30
C VAL A 484 45.41 -27.03 6.14
N SER A 485 46.31 -26.80 5.19
CA SER A 485 46.23 -26.04 3.95
C SER A 485 45.15 -26.47 2.96
N TYR A 486 44.51 -25.51 2.29
CA TYR A 486 43.59 -25.76 1.16
C TYR A 486 44.30 -25.63 -0.19
N PRO A 487 44.24 -26.62 -1.09
CA PRO A 487 44.47 -26.40 -2.51
C PRO A 487 43.18 -25.87 -3.18
N ARG A 488 43.32 -24.78 -3.93
CA ARG A 488 42.32 -24.26 -4.87
C ARG A 488 42.08 -25.28 -5.99
N SER A 489 40.82 -25.63 -6.25
CA SER A 489 40.38 -26.07 -7.58
C SER A 489 39.07 -25.40 -7.96
N HIS A 490 39.14 -24.70 -9.10
CA HIS A 490 38.05 -23.97 -9.74
C HIS A 490 37.05 -24.93 -10.38
N GLY A 491 35.75 -24.66 -10.21
CA GLY A 491 34.68 -25.26 -10.99
C GLY A 491 33.69 -24.17 -11.43
N PHE A 492 33.82 -23.72 -12.68
CA PHE A 492 32.92 -22.75 -13.31
C PHE A 492 31.64 -23.45 -13.81
N ARG A 493 30.47 -22.82 -13.64
CA ARG A 493 29.25 -23.13 -14.40
C ARG A 493 28.98 -21.96 -15.35
N GLU A 494 29.07 -22.21 -16.65
CA GLU A 494 28.69 -21.27 -17.71
C GLU A 494 27.16 -21.12 -17.78
N ILE A 495 26.67 -19.88 -17.81
CA ILE A 495 25.29 -19.56 -18.20
C ILE A 495 25.39 -18.93 -19.59
N MET A 496 24.93 -19.64 -20.62
CA MET A 496 24.85 -19.10 -21.99
C MET A 496 23.56 -18.29 -22.16
N LEU A 497 23.69 -17.01 -22.52
CA LEU A 497 22.58 -16.17 -23.00
C LEU A 497 22.66 -16.05 -24.53
N ASN A 498 21.51 -16.09 -25.20
CA ASN A 498 21.42 -16.02 -26.67
C ASN A 498 21.80 -14.63 -27.22
N PRO A 499 22.46 -14.54 -28.40
CA PRO A 499 22.87 -13.27 -28.98
C PRO A 499 21.70 -12.48 -29.60
N ILE A 500 21.71 -11.15 -29.42
CA ILE A 500 20.78 -10.18 -30.01
C ILE A 500 21.35 -9.68 -31.35
N SER A 501 20.57 -9.68 -32.43
CA SER A 501 20.93 -9.08 -33.71
C SER A 501 20.28 -7.69 -33.88
N LEU A 502 21.07 -6.69 -34.31
CA LEU A 502 20.59 -5.36 -34.68
C LEU A 502 20.63 -5.19 -36.21
N PRO A 503 19.68 -4.47 -36.84
CA PRO A 503 19.66 -4.30 -38.29
C PRO A 503 20.85 -3.44 -38.76
N GLY A 504 21.65 -3.96 -39.69
CA GLY A 504 22.74 -3.21 -40.34
C GLY A 504 24.18 -3.68 -40.05
N HIS A 505 24.38 -4.73 -39.25
CA HIS A 505 25.72 -5.29 -38.99
C HIS A 505 25.84 -6.76 -39.44
N SER A 506 26.89 -7.09 -40.19
CA SER A 506 27.11 -8.43 -40.78
C SER A 506 27.96 -9.39 -39.93
N LYS A 507 28.29 -9.03 -38.66
CA LYS A 507 29.00 -9.92 -37.71
C LYS A 507 28.54 -9.67 -36.26
N PRO A 508 28.34 -10.72 -35.43
CA PRO A 508 28.02 -10.57 -34.01
C PRO A 508 29.24 -10.07 -33.21
N LEU A 509 28.99 -9.13 -32.28
CA LEU A 509 29.99 -8.61 -31.33
C LEU A 509 30.08 -9.57 -30.12
N ASN A 510 31.16 -10.36 -30.02
CA ASN A 510 31.52 -11.07 -28.79
C ASN A 510 32.37 -10.13 -27.92
N HIS A 511 31.76 -9.48 -26.93
CA HIS A 511 32.48 -8.89 -25.79
C HIS A 511 31.82 -9.37 -24.51
N GLY A 512 32.50 -10.27 -23.79
CA GLY A 512 32.09 -10.72 -22.46
C GLY A 512 32.33 -9.61 -21.44
N ILE A 513 31.31 -9.30 -20.64
CA ILE A 513 31.41 -8.40 -19.49
C ILE A 513 31.97 -9.23 -18.33
N TYR A 514 33.14 -8.87 -17.82
CA TYR A 514 33.70 -9.40 -16.58
C TYR A 514 33.20 -8.54 -15.41
N VAL A 515 32.60 -9.17 -14.39
CA VAL A 515 32.27 -8.53 -13.12
C VAL A 515 33.33 -8.94 -12.10
N GLU A 516 34.24 -8.02 -11.76
CA GLU A 516 35.10 -8.13 -10.57
C GLU A 516 34.44 -7.34 -9.42
N ASP A 517 34.51 -7.92 -8.23
CA ASP A 517 34.11 -7.36 -6.92
C ASP A 517 32.62 -7.15 -6.62
N VAL A 518 31.98 -8.19 -6.06
CA VAL A 518 30.76 -8.07 -5.27
C VAL A 518 31.14 -8.10 -3.79
N ASN A 519 31.21 -6.93 -3.14
CA ASN A 519 31.35 -6.84 -1.69
C ASN A 519 29.99 -7.05 -1.02
N VAL A 520 29.87 -8.12 -0.24
CA VAL A 520 28.67 -8.44 0.56
C VAL A 520 28.86 -7.92 1.98
N TYR A 521 28.01 -6.97 2.41
CA TYR A 521 27.96 -6.49 3.78
C TYR A 521 26.96 -7.35 4.60
N PHE A 522 27.41 -7.87 5.75
CA PHE A 522 26.54 -8.51 6.75
C PHE A 522 26.24 -7.51 7.88
N SER A 523 24.96 -7.22 8.13
CA SER A 523 24.55 -6.49 9.34
C SER A 523 24.41 -7.48 10.51
N LYS A 524 25.12 -7.22 11.60
CA LYS A 524 25.08 -7.99 12.84
C LYS A 524 24.15 -7.28 13.83
N GLY A 525 22.92 -7.75 13.96
CA GLY A 525 21.96 -7.26 14.96
C GLY A 525 22.44 -7.61 16.39
N ARG A 526 22.61 -6.58 17.23
CA ARG A 526 22.82 -6.74 18.67
C ARG A 526 21.47 -6.97 19.36
N HIS A 527 21.30 -8.14 19.95
CA HIS A 527 20.35 -8.34 21.04
C HIS A 527 20.95 -7.74 22.33
N GLY A 528 20.21 -6.85 22.98
CA GLY A 528 20.44 -6.37 24.34
C GLY A 528 19.34 -6.91 25.25
N PHE A 529 19.75 -7.25 26.48
CA PHE A 529 19.04 -7.95 27.55
C PHE A 529 17.68 -7.38 27.96
#